data_AF-A0A1Z4RQW3-F1
#
_entry.id   AF-A0A1Z4RQW3-F1
#
_cell.length_a   1.000
_cell.length_b   1.000
_cell.length_c   1.000
_cell.angle_alpha   90.00
_cell.angle_beta   90.00
_cell.angle_gamma   90.00
#
_symmetry.space_group_name_H-M   'P 1'
#
loop_
_entity.id
_entity.type
_entity.pdbx_description
1 polymer ?
#
loop_
_entity_poly.entity_id
_entity_poly.type
_entity_poly.pdbx_seq_one_letter_code
_entity_poly.pdbx_strand_id
1 'polypeptide(L)'
;MNLTKTRWSLQEIIQNWKDQIICFSPKGEGYSAYLVDSKSEQLVNYIQANCDELRHLATNYDLLLVKIKNEHEGYLKEAILNTIKYEATRRAFKKQHEWIQNSYQTIIDQKKLTAEQQQAEIKKLKQIIADQKQEVATIKTQCRDEIVAIKSEILLQKEAIITQQNLEIAKLKAQLELSDRQIQSLQTELHQGLQTLQLKYKWLIAQFIQEQTARQKIAQNNKSLQTCQRLFKKAQQKINLLQCQNKLLEQDNIHLQRRIKLLRV
;
A
#
# COMPACT_ATOMS: atom_id res chain seq x y z
N MET A 1 -99.62 38.05 -61.23
CA MET A 1 -98.58 38.17 -60.18
C MET A 1 -97.23 38.10 -60.85
N ASN A 2 -96.59 39.27 -61.05
CA ASN A 2 -95.27 39.36 -61.67
C ASN A 2 -94.18 39.14 -60.61
N LEU A 3 -93.45 38.03 -60.71
CA LEU A 3 -92.25 37.76 -59.92
C LEU A 3 -91.12 38.65 -60.46
N THR A 4 -90.86 39.77 -59.78
CA THR A 4 -89.70 40.63 -60.03
C THR A 4 -88.43 39.87 -59.67
N LYS A 5 -87.80 39.26 -60.69
CA LYS A 5 -86.41 38.78 -60.64
C LYS A 5 -85.51 39.99 -60.34
N THR A 6 -85.03 40.11 -59.11
CA THR A 6 -83.98 41.05 -58.73
C THR A 6 -82.75 40.72 -59.58
N ARG A 7 -82.41 41.60 -60.52
CA ARG A 7 -81.29 41.42 -61.44
C ARG A 7 -80.01 41.78 -60.68
N TRP A 8 -79.37 40.79 -60.05
CA TRP A 8 -78.07 40.98 -59.43
C TRP A 8 -77.06 41.46 -60.47
N SER A 9 -76.19 42.39 -60.08
CA SER A 9 -75.06 42.82 -60.91
C SER A 9 -74.06 41.68 -61.09
N LEU A 10 -73.26 41.74 -62.17
CA LEU A 10 -72.21 40.76 -62.42
C LEU A 10 -71.22 40.65 -61.25
N GLN A 11 -70.91 41.77 -60.60
CA GLN A 11 -70.01 41.81 -59.44
C GLN A 11 -70.61 41.07 -58.24
N GLU A 12 -71.89 41.25 -57.95
CA GLU A 12 -72.57 40.56 -56.85
C GLU A 12 -72.65 39.05 -57.11
N ILE A 13 -72.93 38.64 -58.35
CA ILE A 13 -72.93 37.23 -58.74
C ILE A 13 -71.54 36.60 -58.56
N ILE A 14 -70.50 37.26 -59.07
CA ILE A 14 -69.11 36.79 -58.93
C ILE A 14 -68.71 36.71 -57.47
N GLN A 15 -69.03 37.73 -56.66
CA GLN A 15 -68.67 37.75 -55.25
C GLN A 15 -69.36 36.63 -54.48
N ASN A 16 -70.66 36.41 -54.72
CA ASN A 16 -71.40 35.30 -54.14
C ASN A 16 -70.75 33.94 -54.44
N TRP A 17 -70.28 33.73 -55.67
CA TRP A 17 -69.55 32.51 -56.02
C TRP A 17 -68.16 32.42 -55.35
N LYS A 18 -67.44 33.53 -55.22
CA LYS A 18 -66.15 33.57 -54.50
C LYS A 18 -66.30 33.21 -53.04
N ASP A 19 -67.38 33.65 -52.40
CA ASP A 19 -67.64 33.40 -50.98
C ASP A 19 -67.99 31.94 -50.70
N GLN A 20 -68.48 31.21 -51.70
CA GLN A 20 -68.72 29.77 -51.63
C GLN A 20 -67.45 28.91 -51.79
N ILE A 21 -66.29 29.50 -52.11
CA ILE A 21 -65.02 28.77 -52.20
C ILE A 21 -64.54 28.39 -50.80
N ILE A 22 -64.53 27.09 -50.53
CA ILE A 22 -64.05 26.49 -49.28
C ILE A 22 -62.71 25.82 -49.58
N CYS A 23 -61.69 26.15 -48.78
CA CYS A 23 -60.38 25.51 -48.85
C CYS A 23 -60.23 24.48 -47.73
N PHE A 24 -59.85 23.27 -48.07
CA PHE A 24 -59.60 22.20 -47.12
C PHE A 24 -58.16 22.26 -46.60
N SER A 25 -57.95 21.67 -45.42
CA SER A 25 -56.61 21.47 -44.87
C SER A 25 -56.12 20.07 -45.25
N PRO A 26 -54.80 19.87 -45.40
CA PRO A 26 -54.26 18.55 -45.69
C PRO A 26 -54.47 17.59 -44.51
N LYS A 27 -54.43 16.29 -44.81
CA LYS A 27 -54.30 15.23 -43.81
C LYS A 27 -52.82 14.92 -43.58
N GLY A 28 -52.47 14.46 -42.38
CA GLY A 28 -51.08 14.15 -42.02
C GLY A 28 -50.27 15.39 -41.60
N GLU A 29 -48.99 15.17 -41.28
CA GLU A 29 -48.11 16.19 -40.71
C GLU A 29 -46.77 16.27 -41.46
N GLY A 30 -46.20 17.48 -41.51
CA GLY A 30 -44.90 17.75 -42.14
C GLY A 30 -44.82 17.26 -43.59
N TYR A 31 -43.71 16.59 -43.93
CA TYR A 31 -43.47 16.05 -45.27
C TYR A 31 -44.44 14.97 -45.72
N SER A 32 -45.16 14.35 -44.78
CA SER A 32 -46.15 13.32 -45.06
C SER A 32 -47.55 13.87 -45.30
N ALA A 33 -47.72 15.20 -45.30
CA ALA A 33 -49.03 15.81 -45.54
C ALA A 33 -49.55 15.52 -46.95
N TYR A 34 -50.82 15.15 -47.04
CA TYR A 34 -51.45 14.70 -48.28
C TYR A 34 -52.89 15.17 -48.43
N LEU A 35 -53.35 15.19 -49.69
CA LEU A 35 -54.75 15.29 -50.08
C LEU A 35 -55.19 13.95 -50.67
N VAL A 36 -56.47 13.63 -50.54
CA VAL A 36 -57.05 12.42 -51.13
C VAL A 36 -57.84 12.84 -52.35
N ASP A 37 -57.49 12.29 -53.51
CA ASP A 37 -58.32 12.43 -54.70
C ASP A 37 -59.55 11.52 -54.57
N SER A 38 -60.73 12.12 -54.51
CA SER A 38 -62.00 11.39 -54.39
C SER A 38 -62.36 10.59 -55.64
N LYS A 39 -61.73 10.86 -56.79
CA LYS A 39 -61.99 10.15 -58.05
C LYS A 39 -61.10 8.93 -58.25
N SER A 40 -59.85 9.01 -57.80
CA SER A 40 -58.83 7.98 -58.02
C SER A 40 -58.37 7.27 -56.75
N GLU A 41 -58.81 7.74 -55.57
CA GLU A 41 -58.34 7.33 -54.24
C GLU A 41 -56.82 7.49 -54.03
N GLN A 42 -56.14 8.21 -54.93
CA GLN A 42 -54.71 8.44 -54.82
C GLN A 42 -54.39 9.51 -53.78
N LEU A 43 -53.28 9.31 -53.08
CA LEU A 43 -52.72 10.26 -52.14
C LEU A 43 -51.80 11.21 -52.88
N VAL A 44 -52.17 12.49 -52.91
CA VAL A 44 -51.35 13.55 -53.50
C VAL A 44 -50.58 14.24 -52.39
N ASN A 45 -49.26 14.33 -52.52
CA ASN A 45 -48.43 15.05 -51.54
C ASN A 45 -48.82 16.53 -51.50
N TYR A 46 -49.29 17.01 -50.35
CA TYR A 46 -49.82 18.37 -50.23
C TYR A 46 -48.76 19.43 -50.45
N ILE A 47 -47.49 19.18 -50.12
CA ILE A 47 -46.40 20.15 -50.28
C ILE A 47 -45.98 20.25 -51.76
N GLN A 48 -45.99 19.12 -52.46
CA GLN A 48 -45.55 19.02 -53.86
C GLN A 48 -46.70 19.16 -54.87
N ALA A 49 -47.95 19.26 -54.38
CA ALA A 49 -49.13 19.39 -55.23
C ALA A 49 -49.05 20.63 -56.12
N ASN A 50 -49.35 20.46 -57.39
CA ASN A 50 -49.39 21.56 -58.36
C ASN A 50 -50.68 22.40 -58.21
N CYS A 51 -50.74 23.56 -58.87
CA CYS A 51 -51.88 24.47 -58.79
C CYS A 51 -53.22 23.83 -59.19
N ASP A 52 -53.19 22.87 -60.12
CA ASP A 52 -54.37 22.19 -60.61
C ASP A 52 -54.90 21.19 -59.58
N GLU A 53 -54.00 20.36 -59.07
CA GLU A 53 -54.26 19.41 -57.97
C GLU A 53 -54.78 20.16 -56.74
N LEU A 54 -54.15 21.26 -56.33
CA LEU A 54 -54.62 22.08 -55.21
C LEU A 54 -56.01 22.66 -55.47
N ARG A 55 -56.30 23.13 -56.68
CA ARG A 55 -57.63 23.65 -57.01
C ARG A 55 -58.68 22.54 -56.89
N HIS A 56 -58.44 21.38 -57.48
CA HIS A 56 -59.42 20.30 -57.54
C HIS A 56 -59.55 19.55 -56.20
N LEU A 57 -58.46 19.40 -55.45
CA LEU A 57 -58.40 18.53 -54.26
C LEU A 57 -58.39 19.31 -52.95
N ALA A 58 -57.80 20.52 -52.92
CA ALA A 58 -57.74 21.35 -51.72
C ALA A 58 -58.90 22.35 -51.63
N THR A 59 -59.84 22.34 -52.58
CA THR A 59 -61.03 23.17 -52.52
C THR A 59 -62.28 22.43 -52.99
N ASN A 60 -63.46 23.01 -52.76
CA ASN A 60 -64.73 22.52 -53.31
C ASN A 60 -64.97 22.91 -54.78
N TYR A 61 -63.91 23.23 -55.56
CA TYR A 61 -64.02 23.73 -56.94
C TYR A 61 -64.85 22.83 -57.85
N ASP A 62 -64.71 21.51 -57.78
CA ASP A 62 -65.46 20.57 -58.63
C ASP A 62 -66.98 20.69 -58.41
N LEU A 63 -67.41 20.89 -57.17
CA LEU A 63 -68.82 21.10 -56.84
C LEU A 63 -69.31 22.45 -57.39
N LEU A 64 -68.52 23.51 -57.25
CA LEU A 64 -68.86 24.83 -57.77
C LEU A 64 -68.92 24.82 -59.30
N LEU A 65 -68.00 24.11 -59.96
CA LEU A 65 -67.95 23.97 -61.41
C LEU A 65 -69.24 23.37 -61.98
N VAL A 66 -69.77 22.32 -61.35
CA VAL A 66 -71.04 21.70 -61.78
C VAL A 66 -72.21 22.67 -61.57
N LYS A 67 -72.28 23.34 -60.41
CA LYS A 67 -73.38 24.29 -60.12
C LYS A 67 -73.38 25.48 -61.09
N ILE A 68 -72.24 26.11 -61.32
CA ILE A 68 -72.10 27.26 -62.23
C ILE A 68 -72.52 26.87 -63.66
N LYS A 69 -72.14 25.67 -64.12
CA LYS A 69 -72.51 25.17 -65.46
C LYS A 69 -74.02 24.94 -65.61
N ASN A 70 -74.72 24.61 -64.52
CA ASN A 70 -76.16 24.38 -64.54
C ASN A 70 -76.98 25.68 -64.39
N GLU A 71 -76.43 26.69 -63.70
CA GLU A 71 -77.15 27.94 -63.38
C GLU A 71 -76.96 29.06 -64.42
N HIS A 72 -75.91 29.00 -65.26
CA HIS A 72 -75.55 30.07 -66.18
C HIS A 72 -75.20 29.53 -67.57
N GLU A 73 -75.49 30.33 -68.62
CA GLU A 73 -75.19 30.01 -70.02
C GLU A 73 -74.38 31.12 -70.72
N GLY A 74 -73.81 30.77 -71.87
CA GLY A 74 -73.09 31.72 -72.73
C GLY A 74 -71.86 32.37 -72.06
N TYR A 75 -71.59 33.62 -72.43
CA TYR A 75 -70.41 34.36 -71.97
C TYR A 75 -70.37 34.61 -70.46
N LEU A 76 -71.55 34.71 -69.81
CA LEU A 76 -71.64 34.89 -68.36
C LEU A 76 -71.07 33.68 -67.61
N LYS A 77 -71.41 32.47 -68.06
CA LYS A 77 -70.87 31.22 -67.51
C LYS A 77 -69.35 31.18 -67.58
N GLU A 78 -68.77 31.50 -68.74
CA GLU A 78 -67.32 31.48 -68.94
C GLU A 78 -66.59 32.52 -68.08
N ALA A 79 -67.16 33.73 -67.95
CA ALA A 79 -66.61 34.78 -67.09
C ALA A 79 -66.58 34.36 -65.61
N ILE A 80 -67.67 33.75 -65.12
CA ILE A 80 -67.76 33.25 -63.74
C ILE A 80 -66.79 32.08 -63.55
N LEU A 81 -66.77 31.09 -64.45
CA LEU A 81 -65.90 29.92 -64.35
C LEU A 81 -64.42 30.30 -64.30
N ASN A 82 -63.97 31.22 -65.17
CA ASN A 82 -62.58 31.68 -65.17
C ASN A 82 -62.22 32.42 -63.88
N THR A 83 -63.13 33.25 -63.38
CA THR A 83 -62.91 33.99 -62.13
C THR A 83 -62.83 33.06 -60.92
N ILE A 84 -63.73 32.07 -60.83
CA ILE A 84 -63.74 31.09 -59.74
C ILE A 84 -62.58 30.13 -59.83
N LYS A 85 -62.16 29.73 -61.04
CA LYS A 85 -60.95 28.94 -61.26
C LYS A 85 -59.72 29.65 -60.68
N TYR A 86 -59.58 30.94 -60.99
CA TYR A 86 -58.45 31.75 -60.50
C TYR A 86 -58.48 31.90 -58.97
N GLU A 87 -59.63 32.29 -58.40
CA GLU A 87 -59.73 32.50 -56.95
C GLU A 87 -59.60 31.21 -56.14
N ALA A 88 -60.13 30.09 -56.62
CA ALA A 88 -59.96 28.79 -55.97
C ALA A 88 -58.48 28.40 -55.94
N THR A 89 -57.77 28.56 -57.08
CA THR A 89 -56.33 28.31 -57.16
C THR A 89 -55.54 29.23 -56.22
N ARG A 90 -55.85 30.53 -56.24
CA ARG A 90 -55.17 31.54 -55.41
C ARG A 90 -55.34 31.26 -53.92
N ARG A 91 -56.57 30.96 -53.47
CA ARG A 91 -56.85 30.67 -52.06
C ARG A 91 -56.21 29.36 -51.61
N ALA A 92 -56.28 28.31 -52.44
CA ALA A 92 -55.65 27.02 -52.16
C ALA A 92 -54.13 27.16 -51.99
N PHE A 93 -53.47 27.82 -52.93
CA PHE A 93 -52.02 28.04 -52.87
C PHE A 93 -51.61 28.89 -51.67
N LYS A 94 -52.36 29.96 -51.37
CA LYS A 94 -52.11 30.78 -50.18
C LYS A 94 -52.19 29.95 -48.89
N LYS A 95 -53.25 29.15 -48.75
CA LYS A 95 -53.46 28.30 -47.58
C LYS A 95 -52.40 27.19 -47.46
N GLN A 96 -51.97 26.60 -48.59
CA GLN A 96 -50.86 25.66 -48.64
C GLN A 96 -49.58 26.31 -48.13
N HIS A 97 -49.25 27.50 -48.63
CA HIS A 97 -48.05 28.23 -48.23
C HIS A 97 -48.04 28.57 -46.73
N GLU A 98 -49.15 29.12 -46.22
CA GLU A 98 -49.32 29.42 -44.80
C GLU A 98 -49.17 28.16 -43.93
N TRP A 99 -49.77 27.05 -44.35
CA TRP A 99 -49.66 25.78 -43.64
C TRP A 99 -48.22 25.26 -43.60
N ILE A 100 -47.51 25.29 -44.74
CA ILE A 100 -46.11 24.86 -44.84
C ILE A 100 -45.23 25.70 -43.90
N GLN A 101 -45.37 27.03 -43.93
CA GLN A 101 -44.61 27.92 -43.06
C GLN A 101 -44.85 27.62 -41.59
N ASN A 102 -46.12 27.50 -41.17
CA ASN A 102 -46.48 27.21 -39.78
C ASN A 102 -45.94 25.84 -39.33
N SER A 103 -46.01 24.83 -40.20
CA SER A 103 -45.49 23.49 -39.91
C SER A 103 -43.97 23.52 -39.68
N TYR A 104 -43.19 24.14 -40.57
CA TYR A 104 -41.75 24.24 -40.40
C TYR A 104 -41.35 25.08 -39.19
N GLN A 105 -42.05 26.18 -38.94
CA GLN A 105 -41.79 27.03 -37.77
C GLN A 105 -41.95 26.24 -36.47
N THR A 106 -43.02 25.44 -36.36
CA THR A 106 -43.26 24.57 -35.21
C THR A 106 -42.12 23.57 -35.00
N ILE A 107 -41.65 22.93 -36.07
CA ILE A 107 -40.53 21.96 -36.01
C ILE A 107 -39.23 22.65 -35.59
N ILE A 108 -38.95 23.85 -36.12
CA ILE A 108 -37.78 24.64 -35.76
C ILE A 108 -37.78 24.96 -34.27
N ASP A 109 -38.93 25.41 -33.75
CA ASP A 109 -39.04 25.82 -32.35
C ASP A 109 -38.90 24.62 -31.40
N GLN A 110 -39.45 23.45 -31.74
CA GLN A 110 -39.23 22.21 -31.00
C GLN A 110 -37.75 21.81 -30.98
N LYS A 111 -37.06 21.89 -32.12
CA LYS A 111 -35.62 21.55 -32.21
C LYS A 111 -34.75 22.53 -31.45
N LYS A 112 -35.07 23.83 -31.45
CA LYS A 112 -34.38 24.84 -30.63
C LYS A 112 -34.53 24.55 -29.13
N LEU A 113 -35.74 24.28 -28.65
CA LEU A 113 -35.99 23.93 -27.25
C LEU A 113 -35.17 22.71 -26.82
N THR A 114 -35.11 21.69 -27.68
CA THR A 114 -34.32 20.47 -27.44
C THR A 114 -32.83 20.78 -27.34
N ALA A 115 -32.30 21.63 -28.22
CA ALA A 115 -30.89 22.02 -28.22
C ALA A 115 -30.52 22.85 -26.98
N GLU A 116 -31.40 23.76 -26.54
CA GLU A 116 -31.21 24.54 -25.32
C GLU A 116 -31.18 23.66 -24.07
N GLN A 117 -32.08 22.67 -23.98
CA GLN A 117 -32.08 21.69 -22.91
C GLN A 117 -30.78 20.87 -22.88
N GLN A 118 -30.35 20.36 -24.04
CA GLN A 118 -29.07 19.64 -24.17
C GLN A 118 -27.88 20.51 -23.78
N GLN A 119 -27.88 21.79 -24.19
CA GLN A 119 -26.80 22.72 -23.85
C GLN A 119 -26.75 23.02 -22.35
N ALA A 120 -27.91 23.17 -21.71
CA ALA A 120 -28.00 23.35 -20.26
C ALA A 120 -27.49 22.12 -19.50
N GLU A 121 -27.83 20.92 -19.96
CA GLU A 121 -27.35 19.67 -19.39
C GLU A 121 -25.83 19.51 -19.55
N ILE A 122 -25.29 19.77 -20.74
CA ILE A 122 -23.84 19.79 -20.99
C ILE A 122 -23.13 20.76 -20.05
N LYS A 123 -23.71 21.94 -19.82
CA LYS A 123 -23.14 22.93 -18.89
C LYS A 123 -23.12 22.43 -17.44
N LYS A 124 -24.20 21.79 -16.98
CA LYS A 124 -24.26 21.17 -15.64
C LYS A 124 -23.22 20.05 -15.50
N LEU A 125 -23.12 19.16 -16.47
CA LEU A 125 -22.15 18.07 -16.46
C LEU A 125 -20.71 18.59 -16.45
N LYS A 126 -20.41 19.65 -17.22
CA LYS A 126 -19.09 20.30 -17.18
C LYS A 126 -18.76 20.88 -15.80
N GLN A 127 -19.72 21.45 -15.10
CA GLN A 127 -19.52 21.96 -13.75
C GLN A 127 -19.21 20.82 -12.77
N ILE A 128 -20.00 19.74 -12.79
CA ILE A 128 -19.77 18.56 -11.94
C ILE A 128 -18.37 17.99 -12.17
N ILE A 129 -17.92 17.88 -13.43
CA ILE A 129 -16.57 17.40 -13.76
C ILE A 129 -15.49 18.34 -13.21
N ALA A 130 -15.71 19.66 -13.24
CA ALA A 130 -14.77 20.63 -12.70
C ALA A 130 -14.66 20.51 -11.17
N ASP A 131 -15.79 20.43 -10.48
CA ASP A 131 -15.86 20.30 -9.02
C ASP A 131 -15.18 19.00 -8.56
N GLN A 132 -15.49 17.87 -9.21
CA GLN A 132 -14.86 16.58 -8.91
C GLN A 132 -13.34 16.59 -9.15
N LYS A 133 -12.87 17.26 -10.20
CA LYS A 133 -11.41 17.39 -10.43
C LYS A 133 -10.73 18.17 -9.31
N GLN A 134 -11.38 19.20 -8.79
CA GLN A 134 -10.86 19.99 -7.67
C GLN A 134 -10.85 19.18 -6.36
N GLU A 135 -11.91 18.43 -6.08
CA GLU A 135 -11.97 17.53 -4.92
C GLU A 135 -10.87 16.47 -4.97
N VAL A 136 -10.70 15.80 -6.12
CA VAL A 136 -9.64 14.79 -6.30
C VAL A 136 -8.25 15.40 -6.12
N ALA A 137 -8.01 16.62 -6.61
CA ALA A 137 -6.75 17.31 -6.40
C ALA A 137 -6.48 17.58 -4.90
N THR A 138 -7.52 18.00 -4.18
CA THR A 138 -7.46 18.28 -2.73
C THR A 138 -7.18 17.01 -1.92
N ILE A 139 -7.91 15.92 -2.21
CA ILE A 139 -7.70 14.61 -1.57
C ILE A 139 -6.27 14.12 -1.84
N LYS A 140 -5.79 14.25 -3.09
CA LYS A 140 -4.44 13.83 -3.47
C LYS A 140 -3.36 14.59 -2.69
N THR A 141 -3.54 15.89 -2.46
CA THR A 141 -2.62 16.68 -1.63
C THR A 141 -2.66 16.24 -0.17
N GLN A 142 -3.85 16.06 0.41
CA GLN A 142 -4.02 15.62 1.80
C GLN A 142 -3.38 14.25 2.05
N CYS A 143 -3.67 13.25 1.21
CA CYS A 143 -3.07 11.93 1.33
C CYS A 143 -1.55 11.96 1.18
N ARG A 144 -1.01 12.86 0.34
CA ARG A 144 0.45 13.01 0.21
C ARG A 144 1.06 13.54 1.50
N ASP A 145 0.43 14.53 2.11
CA ASP A 145 0.90 15.14 3.36
C ASP A 145 0.81 14.14 4.53
N GLU A 146 -0.28 13.37 4.62
CA GLU A 146 -0.44 12.29 5.61
C GLU A 146 0.65 11.22 5.47
N ILE A 147 0.97 10.79 4.24
CA ILE A 147 2.04 9.83 3.99
C ILE A 147 3.40 10.37 4.44
N VAL A 148 3.67 11.67 4.22
CA VAL A 148 4.91 12.31 4.67
C VAL A 148 4.98 12.35 6.19
N ALA A 149 3.88 12.74 6.86
CA ALA A 149 3.80 12.78 8.31
C ALA A 149 4.03 11.40 8.94
N ILE A 150 3.35 10.36 8.45
CA ILE A 150 3.52 8.98 8.92
C ILE A 150 4.96 8.51 8.72
N LYS A 151 5.57 8.79 7.56
CA LYS A 151 6.98 8.42 7.31
C LYS A 151 7.93 9.11 8.28
N SER A 152 7.73 10.40 8.55
CA SER A 152 8.55 11.14 9.51
C SER A 152 8.40 10.59 10.93
N GLU A 153 7.19 10.23 11.33
CA GLU A 153 6.93 9.70 12.67
C GLU A 153 7.57 8.32 12.85
N ILE A 154 7.44 7.44 11.85
CA ILE A 154 8.11 6.13 11.85
C ILE A 154 9.62 6.29 11.91
N LEU A 155 10.19 7.28 11.22
CA LEU A 155 11.63 7.53 11.23
C LEU A 155 12.10 7.98 12.62
N LEU A 156 11.40 8.93 13.24
CA LEU A 156 11.69 9.38 14.60
C LEU A 156 11.56 8.25 15.64
N GLN A 157 10.54 7.40 15.53
CA GLN A 157 10.38 6.23 16.40
C GLN A 157 11.55 5.24 16.24
N LYS A 158 12.00 4.99 15.01
CA LYS A 158 13.16 4.12 14.75
C LYS A 158 14.45 4.71 15.31
N GLU A 159 14.67 6.01 15.18
CA GLU A 159 15.82 6.69 15.76
C GLU A 159 15.82 6.60 17.29
N ALA A 160 14.67 6.76 17.94
CA ALA A 160 14.53 6.58 19.38
C ALA A 160 14.86 5.14 19.83
N ILE A 161 14.40 4.14 19.09
CA ILE A 161 14.72 2.73 19.39
C ILE A 161 16.23 2.46 19.21
N ILE A 162 16.82 2.93 18.11
CA ILE A 162 18.26 2.75 17.84
C ILE A 162 19.10 3.41 18.92
N THR A 163 18.75 4.64 19.34
CA THR A 163 19.48 5.34 20.41
C THR A 163 19.37 4.61 21.74
N GLN A 164 18.19 4.09 22.10
CA GLN A 164 18.02 3.27 23.31
C GLN A 164 18.85 1.98 23.25
N GLN A 165 18.81 1.25 22.14
CA GLN A 165 19.59 0.02 21.96
C GLN A 165 21.10 0.28 22.01
N ASN A 166 21.57 1.38 21.41
CA ASN A 166 22.98 1.77 21.47
C ASN A 166 23.44 2.08 22.90
N LEU A 167 22.59 2.71 23.72
CA LEU A 167 22.88 2.94 25.14
C LEU A 167 22.99 1.62 25.92
N GLU A 168 22.13 0.64 25.61
CA GLU A 168 22.18 -0.69 26.22
C GLU A 168 23.45 -1.45 25.82
N ILE A 169 23.79 -1.44 24.53
CA ILE A 169 25.05 -2.04 24.02
C ILE A 169 26.26 -1.41 24.73
N ALA A 170 26.28 -0.09 24.90
CA ALA A 170 27.37 0.60 25.59
C ALA A 170 27.50 0.15 27.06
N LYS A 171 26.37 -0.01 27.78
CA LYS A 171 26.36 -0.51 29.15
C LYS A 171 26.87 -1.94 29.25
N LEU A 172 26.38 -2.83 28.39
CA LEU A 172 26.79 -4.24 28.36
C LEU A 172 28.28 -4.36 28.01
N LYS A 173 28.78 -3.57 27.07
CA LYS A 173 30.19 -3.52 26.71
C LYS A 173 31.07 -3.11 27.91
N ALA A 174 30.66 -2.08 28.65
CA ALA A 174 31.39 -1.65 29.85
C ALA A 174 31.42 -2.74 30.94
N GLN A 175 30.32 -3.48 31.14
CA GLN A 175 30.28 -4.60 32.09
C GLN A 175 31.17 -5.77 31.65
N LEU A 176 31.21 -6.07 30.36
CA LEU A 176 32.07 -7.12 29.80
C LEU A 176 33.55 -6.77 30.01
N GLU A 177 33.95 -5.52 29.72
CA GLU A 177 35.32 -5.04 29.95
C GLU A 177 35.74 -5.13 31.43
N LEU A 178 34.83 -4.83 32.37
CA LEU A 178 35.10 -5.00 33.80
C LEU A 178 35.29 -6.47 34.17
N SER A 179 34.45 -7.35 33.64
CA SER A 179 34.53 -8.80 33.88
C SER A 179 35.83 -9.38 33.32
N ASP A 180 36.24 -8.98 32.12
CA ASP A 180 37.50 -9.39 31.51
C ASP A 180 38.71 -8.98 32.36
N ARG A 181 38.71 -7.75 32.91
CA ARG A 181 39.77 -7.31 33.84
C ARG A 181 39.80 -8.16 35.12
N GLN A 182 38.64 -8.49 35.68
CA GLN A 182 38.56 -9.37 36.86
C GLN A 182 39.10 -10.77 36.57
N ILE A 183 38.73 -11.35 35.42
CA ILE A 183 39.25 -12.65 34.98
C ILE A 183 40.77 -12.60 34.85
N GLN A 184 41.33 -11.56 34.22
CA GLN A 184 42.78 -11.40 34.09
C GLN A 184 43.48 -11.27 35.46
N SER A 185 42.89 -10.55 36.41
CA SER A 185 43.40 -10.45 37.79
C SER A 185 43.43 -11.82 38.46
N LEU A 186 42.30 -12.54 38.44
CA LEU A 186 42.18 -13.86 39.04
C LEU A 186 43.13 -14.89 38.39
N GLN A 187 43.30 -14.83 37.07
CA GLN A 187 44.28 -15.66 36.36
C GLN A 187 45.71 -15.38 36.84
N THR A 188 46.05 -14.10 37.04
CA THR A 188 47.37 -13.69 37.52
C THR A 188 47.60 -14.16 38.96
N GLU A 189 46.61 -13.96 39.85
CA GLU A 189 46.65 -14.44 41.24
C GLU A 189 46.78 -15.96 41.33
N LEU A 190 46.01 -16.70 40.53
CA LEU A 190 46.09 -18.15 40.46
C LEU A 190 47.47 -18.60 39.99
N HIS A 191 48.04 -17.96 38.97
CA HIS A 191 49.36 -18.30 38.47
C HIS A 191 50.46 -18.07 39.53
N GLN A 192 50.41 -16.92 40.22
CA GLN A 192 51.34 -16.61 41.31
C GLN A 192 51.19 -17.57 42.49
N GLY A 193 49.95 -17.91 42.86
CA GLY A 193 49.64 -18.89 43.90
C GLY A 193 50.20 -20.28 43.56
N LEU A 194 49.99 -20.74 42.33
CA LEU A 194 50.53 -22.01 41.83
C LEU A 194 52.07 -22.02 41.85
N GLN A 195 52.72 -20.96 41.37
CA GLN A 195 54.19 -20.84 41.43
C GLN A 195 54.71 -20.89 42.87
N THR A 196 54.07 -20.14 43.76
CA THR A 196 54.45 -20.10 45.19
C THR A 196 54.31 -21.48 45.83
N LEU A 197 53.22 -22.19 45.54
CA LEU A 197 52.98 -23.54 46.04
C LEU A 197 54.01 -24.53 45.50
N GLN A 198 54.35 -24.46 44.21
CA GLN A 198 55.39 -25.28 43.58
C GLN A 198 56.76 -25.05 44.23
N LEU A 199 57.12 -23.79 44.52
CA LEU A 199 58.38 -23.46 45.20
C LEU A 199 58.40 -23.99 46.64
N LYS A 200 57.32 -23.79 47.41
CA LYS A 200 57.20 -24.33 48.77
C LYS A 200 57.28 -25.86 48.78
N TYR A 201 56.62 -26.52 47.83
CA TYR A 201 56.67 -27.97 47.68
C TYR A 201 58.10 -28.47 47.38
N LYS A 202 58.80 -27.84 46.43
CA LYS A 202 60.21 -28.15 46.14
C LYS A 202 61.11 -27.95 47.37
N TRP A 203 60.91 -26.86 48.11
CA TRP A 203 61.67 -26.58 49.33
C TRP A 203 61.41 -27.63 50.41
N LEU A 204 60.15 -28.02 50.62
CA LEU A 204 59.78 -29.03 51.61
C LEU A 204 60.36 -30.41 51.27
N ILE A 205 60.38 -30.79 49.99
CA ILE A 205 61.08 -31.99 49.53
C ILE A 205 62.59 -31.89 49.83
N ALA A 206 63.23 -30.76 49.52
CA ALA A 206 64.65 -30.58 49.77
C ALA A 206 64.98 -30.68 51.27
N GLN A 207 64.18 -30.04 52.13
CA GLN A 207 64.31 -30.14 53.58
C GLN A 207 64.13 -31.58 54.06
N PHE A 208 63.11 -32.29 53.58
CA PHE A 208 62.88 -33.69 53.92
C PHE A 208 64.09 -34.57 53.55
N ILE A 209 64.66 -34.39 52.36
CA ILE A 209 65.86 -35.11 51.91
C ILE A 209 67.07 -34.79 52.81
N GLN A 210 67.26 -33.52 53.17
CA GLN A 210 68.34 -33.10 54.09
C GLN A 210 68.18 -33.73 55.48
N GLU A 211 66.97 -33.69 56.05
CA GLU A 211 66.67 -34.31 57.34
C GLU A 211 66.90 -35.83 57.32
N GLN A 212 66.48 -36.52 56.25
CA GLN A 212 66.75 -37.94 56.07
C GLN A 212 68.26 -38.23 56.02
N THR A 213 69.01 -37.42 55.26
CA THR A 213 70.47 -37.56 55.15
C THR A 213 71.16 -37.32 56.50
N ALA A 214 70.71 -36.30 57.26
CA ALA A 214 71.24 -36.01 58.59
C ALA A 214 70.94 -37.15 59.59
N ARG A 215 69.71 -37.68 59.59
CA ARG A 215 69.33 -38.84 60.41
C ARG A 215 70.17 -40.08 60.07
N GLN A 216 70.43 -40.33 58.79
CA GLN A 216 71.31 -41.42 58.35
C GLN A 216 72.76 -41.24 58.87
N LYS A 217 73.31 -40.03 58.80
CA LYS A 217 74.64 -39.73 59.38
C LYS A 217 74.69 -39.94 60.89
N ILE A 218 73.67 -39.47 61.63
CA ILE A 218 73.56 -39.70 63.08
C ILE A 218 73.47 -41.21 63.38
N ALA A 219 72.68 -41.97 62.62
CA ALA A 219 72.58 -43.41 62.79
C ALA A 219 73.93 -44.13 62.53
N GLN A 220 74.70 -43.70 61.53
CA GLN A 220 76.06 -44.20 61.28
C GLN A 220 77.01 -43.87 62.44
N ASN A 221 76.99 -42.62 62.94
CA ASN A 221 77.79 -42.19 64.08
C ASN A 221 77.43 -42.95 65.38
N ASN A 222 76.14 -43.24 65.60
CA ASN A 222 75.73 -44.05 66.75
C ASN A 222 76.24 -45.49 66.64
N LYS A 223 76.26 -46.08 65.44
CA LYS A 223 76.85 -47.41 65.21
C LYS A 223 78.36 -47.41 65.46
N SER A 224 79.08 -46.38 65.03
CA SER A 224 80.52 -46.26 65.28
C SER A 224 80.82 -46.06 66.77
N LEU A 225 80.08 -45.19 67.46
CA LEU A 225 80.16 -45.00 68.92
C LEU A 225 79.91 -46.31 69.69
N GLN A 226 78.87 -47.06 69.34
CA GLN A 226 78.62 -48.39 69.92
C GLN A 226 79.76 -49.37 69.69
N THR A 227 80.47 -49.26 68.57
CA THR A 227 81.64 -50.09 68.25
C THR A 227 82.84 -49.69 69.12
N CYS A 228 83.12 -48.39 69.24
CA CYS A 228 84.15 -47.86 70.13
C CYS A 228 83.88 -48.22 71.60
N GLN A 229 82.63 -48.13 72.06
CA GLN A 229 82.24 -48.50 73.41
C GLN A 229 82.46 -50.00 73.69
N ARG A 230 82.20 -50.87 72.70
CA ARG A 230 82.51 -52.31 72.79
C ARG A 230 84.02 -52.57 72.85
N LEU A 231 84.81 -51.89 72.03
CA LEU A 231 86.28 -51.99 72.06
C LEU A 231 86.85 -51.52 73.40
N PHE A 232 86.36 -50.39 73.92
CA PHE A 232 86.75 -49.86 75.22
C PHE A 232 86.43 -50.86 76.34
N LYS A 233 85.22 -51.44 76.37
CA LYS A 233 84.87 -52.49 77.35
C LYS A 233 85.81 -53.70 77.27
N LYS A 234 86.19 -54.15 76.06
CA LYS A 234 87.16 -55.23 75.89
C LYS A 234 88.56 -54.86 76.38
N ALA A 235 89.03 -53.64 76.08
CA ALA A 235 90.31 -53.14 76.56
C ALA A 235 90.34 -53.02 78.09
N GLN A 236 89.27 -52.50 78.69
CA GLN A 236 89.10 -52.40 80.15
C GLN A 236 89.14 -53.79 80.81
N GLN A 237 88.43 -54.77 80.25
CA GLN A 237 88.49 -56.16 80.73
C GLN A 237 89.91 -56.73 80.66
N LYS A 238 90.64 -56.45 79.58
CA LYS A 238 92.02 -56.90 79.40
C LYS A 238 92.99 -56.23 80.38
N ILE A 239 92.84 -54.93 80.64
CA ILE A 239 93.61 -54.22 81.67
C ILE A 239 93.36 -54.82 83.05
N ASN A 240 92.09 -55.08 83.41
CA ASN A 240 91.75 -55.69 84.69
C ASN A 240 92.38 -57.09 84.84
N LEU A 241 92.35 -57.91 83.78
CA LEU A 241 93.01 -59.22 83.76
C LEU A 241 94.53 -59.10 83.97
N LEU A 242 95.19 -58.16 83.26
CA LEU A 242 96.62 -57.91 83.40
C LEU A 242 96.99 -57.39 84.79
N GLN A 243 96.15 -56.56 85.41
CA GLN A 243 96.35 -56.10 86.79
C GLN A 243 96.25 -57.25 87.81
N CYS A 244 95.30 -58.18 87.62
CA CYS A 244 95.23 -59.40 88.43
C CYS A 244 96.47 -60.28 88.24
N GLN A 245 96.96 -60.45 87.01
CA GLN A 245 98.19 -61.19 86.72
C GLN A 245 99.43 -60.53 87.33
N ASN A 246 99.55 -59.20 87.25
CA ASN A 246 100.65 -58.48 87.88
C ASN A 246 100.64 -58.63 89.41
N LYS A 247 99.47 -58.58 90.05
CA LYS A 247 99.36 -58.83 91.51
C LYS A 247 99.80 -60.25 91.88
N LEU A 248 99.45 -61.25 91.05
CA LEU A 248 99.92 -62.62 91.22
C LEU A 248 101.44 -62.72 91.08
N LEU A 249 102.01 -62.10 90.05
CA LEU A 249 103.47 -62.06 89.84
C LEU A 249 104.20 -61.32 90.95
N GLU A 250 103.65 -60.23 91.49
CA GLU A 250 104.20 -59.52 92.66
C GLU A 250 104.19 -60.41 93.91
N GLN A 251 103.11 -61.17 94.13
CA GLN A 251 103.04 -62.14 95.22
C GLN A 251 104.08 -63.26 95.06
N ASP A 252 104.23 -63.80 93.84
CA ASP A 252 105.25 -64.81 93.53
C ASP A 252 106.68 -64.25 93.72
N ASN A 253 106.91 -63.00 93.34
CA ASN A 253 108.21 -62.33 93.51
C ASN A 253 108.54 -62.08 94.99
N ILE A 254 107.56 -61.67 95.80
CA ILE A 254 107.71 -61.58 97.26
C ILE A 254 108.02 -62.96 97.86
N HIS A 255 107.37 -64.02 97.36
CA HIS A 255 107.60 -65.38 97.82
C HIS A 255 109.01 -65.88 97.46
N LEU A 256 109.52 -65.56 96.27
CA LEU A 256 110.88 -65.85 95.83
C LEU A 256 111.93 -65.07 96.63
N GLN A 257 111.70 -63.77 96.88
CA GLN A 257 112.60 -62.94 97.70
C GLN A 257 112.70 -63.44 99.15
N ARG A 258 111.59 -63.92 99.74
CA ARG A 258 111.59 -64.56 101.06
C ARG A 258 112.39 -65.88 101.07
N ARG A 259 112.30 -66.66 99.99
CA ARG A 259 113.02 -67.93 99.83
C ARG A 259 114.52 -67.73 99.61
N ILE A 260 114.93 -66.67 98.90
CA ILE A 260 116.34 -66.30 98.70
C ILE A 260 116.98 -65.83 100.02
N LYS A 261 116.25 -65.12 100.89
CA LYS A 261 116.76 -64.70 102.20
C LYS A 261 117.02 -65.86 103.16
N LEU A 262 116.23 -66.93 103.09
CA LEU A 262 116.41 -68.14 103.92
C LEU A 262 117.63 -68.98 103.51
N LEU A 263 118.20 -68.75 102.32
CA LEU A 263 119.36 -69.47 101.78
C LEU A 263 120.71 -68.72 102.01
N ARG A 264 120.74 -67.71 102.90
CA ARG A 264 121.96 -66.96 103.28
C ARG A 264 122.42 -67.20 104.74
N VAL A 265 122.15 -68.38 105.29
CA VAL A 265 122.86 -68.94 106.47
C VAL A 265 124.12 -69.65 105.96
#